data_AF-A0A0Q5LAX6-F1
#
_entry.id   AF-A0A0Q5LAX6-F1
#
_cell.length_a   1.000
_cell.length_b   1.000
_cell.length_c   1.000
_cell.angle_alpha   90.00
_cell.angle_beta   90.00
_cell.angle_gamma   90.00
#
_symmetry.space_group_name_H-M   'P 1'
#
loop_
_entity.id
_entity.type
_entity.pdbx_description
1 polymer ?
#
loop_
_entity_poly.entity_id
_entity_poly.type
_entity_poly.pdbx_seq_one_letter_code
_entity_poly.pdbx_strand_id
1 'polypeptide(L)'
;MTVPAPAPVPSAGTPAGHFDARALLDPVNPAEVDAFARAQRAANRSSAGQIIAWVAMGFALLCVVPVIGIMILGLGYTIGRGTGVAVAGLVALLLFAGLIVGIVMLVRRGIRTRNLTRFRLARFAGANAMSYFERIDDPPLPGMIFSSGSSRMSTDVLRGVEPRFVEFGNYQYTTSNGKQSQTHRWGYVAVKLDVPLPNIVLDALGNNTLGSTVAGAFRGDQRLSLEGDFDRYFSLFCPAGYEVDALYLFTPDVMARFIDHAAQLDVEIVDDWLFLYARREVSTLDPATWAWLFGAVGALLTKLDQWARWRDDRLRLSAPVAQHPILPAYGAAAPGPAGSAALPFAAPQGLLTPPPPGVAPPGQRLKRRSPWLIVGIIVGVMLVVTMAPFAIGIFSFLFLG
;
A
#
# COMPACT_ATOMS: atom_id res chain seq x y z
N MET A 1 -27.48 0.74 24.44
CA MET A 1 -26.74 0.20 23.28
C MET A 1 -27.64 0.32 22.06
N THR A 2 -27.44 1.33 21.24
CA THR A 2 -28.22 1.56 20.01
C THR A 2 -27.46 0.95 18.84
N VAL A 3 -28.08 -0.05 18.21
CA VAL A 3 -27.59 -0.71 17.00
C VAL A 3 -27.42 0.35 15.89
N PRO A 4 -26.27 0.43 15.20
CA PRO A 4 -26.11 1.34 14.08
C PRO A 4 -27.04 0.92 12.93
N ALA A 5 -27.67 1.92 12.29
CA ALA A 5 -28.60 1.70 11.20
C ALA A 5 -27.94 0.94 10.02
N PRO A 6 -28.60 -0.06 9.43
CA PRO A 6 -28.08 -0.77 8.27
C PRO A 6 -27.97 0.17 7.07
N ALA A 7 -26.87 0.04 6.32
CA ALA A 7 -26.66 0.73 5.05
C ALA A 7 -27.77 0.37 4.05
N PRO A 8 -28.15 1.28 3.12
CA PRO A 8 -29.16 1.01 2.12
C PRO A 8 -28.79 -0.19 1.25
N VAL A 9 -29.75 -1.08 1.04
CA VAL A 9 -29.65 -2.31 0.26
C VAL A 9 -29.29 -1.97 -1.21
N PRO A 10 -28.33 -2.68 -1.84
CA PRO A 10 -27.95 -2.41 -3.23
C PRO A 10 -29.11 -2.67 -4.20
N SER A 11 -29.27 -1.76 -5.16
CA SER A 11 -30.20 -1.91 -6.27
C SER A 11 -29.72 -3.04 -7.19
N ALA A 12 -30.55 -4.05 -7.40
CA ALA A 12 -30.26 -5.14 -8.31
C ALA A 12 -30.17 -4.65 -9.76
N GLY A 13 -29.10 -5.05 -10.47
CA GLY A 13 -29.06 -5.05 -11.94
C GLY A 13 -28.12 -4.03 -12.58
N THR A 14 -26.82 -4.11 -12.31
CA THR A 14 -25.81 -3.58 -13.24
C THR A 14 -25.32 -4.74 -14.12
N PRO A 15 -25.39 -4.65 -15.46
CA PRO A 15 -24.87 -5.70 -16.33
C PRO A 15 -23.37 -5.90 -16.12
N ALA A 16 -22.93 -7.15 -16.12
CA ALA A 16 -21.53 -7.52 -15.95
C ALA A 16 -20.64 -6.79 -16.96
N GLY A 17 -19.66 -6.02 -16.47
CA GLY A 17 -18.68 -5.29 -17.28
C GLY A 17 -18.89 -3.77 -17.38
N HIS A 18 -19.95 -3.21 -16.79
CA HIS A 18 -20.11 -1.76 -16.66
C HIS A 18 -20.17 -1.37 -15.18
N PHE A 19 -19.47 -0.31 -14.79
CA PHE A 19 -19.48 0.22 -13.43
C PHE A 19 -20.22 1.55 -13.39
N ASP A 20 -20.94 1.83 -12.30
CA ASP A 20 -21.69 3.09 -12.14
C ASP A 20 -20.74 4.20 -11.64
N ALA A 21 -20.34 5.07 -12.57
CA ALA A 21 -19.49 6.23 -12.29
C ALA A 21 -20.26 7.47 -11.82
N ARG A 22 -21.60 7.48 -11.85
CA ARG A 22 -22.40 8.69 -11.59
C ARG A 22 -22.16 9.25 -10.19
N ALA A 23 -21.98 8.35 -9.21
CA ALA A 23 -21.65 8.73 -7.83
C ALA A 23 -20.36 9.55 -7.70
N LEU A 24 -19.44 9.46 -8.65
CA LEU A 24 -18.19 10.25 -8.69
C LEU A 24 -18.40 11.65 -9.27
N LEU A 25 -19.39 11.85 -10.13
CA LEU A 25 -19.57 13.07 -10.94
C LEU A 25 -20.78 13.90 -10.51
N ASP A 26 -21.89 13.26 -10.15
CA ASP A 26 -23.17 13.91 -9.88
C ASP A 26 -23.06 15.04 -8.85
N PRO A 27 -23.91 16.08 -8.95
CA PRO A 27 -23.99 17.09 -7.92
C PRO A 27 -24.39 16.46 -6.58
N VAL A 28 -23.72 16.88 -5.52
CA VAL A 28 -23.91 16.34 -4.17
C VAL A 28 -24.54 17.40 -3.29
N ASN A 29 -25.54 17.01 -2.50
CA ASN A 29 -26.13 17.86 -1.48
C ASN A 29 -25.14 18.08 -0.32
N PRO A 30 -24.76 19.34 0.00
CA PRO A 30 -23.83 19.62 1.10
C PRO A 30 -24.28 19.05 2.46
N ALA A 31 -25.60 18.99 2.73
CA ALA A 31 -26.13 18.48 3.99
C ALA A 31 -25.83 16.98 4.19
N GLU A 32 -25.82 16.20 3.11
CA GLU A 32 -25.49 14.77 3.14
C GLU A 32 -24.00 14.55 3.44
N VAL A 33 -23.14 15.38 2.85
CA VAL A 33 -21.68 15.35 3.11
C VAL A 33 -21.40 15.66 4.57
N ASP A 34 -22.09 16.67 5.14
CA ASP A 34 -21.92 17.04 6.54
C ASP A 34 -22.46 15.97 7.50
N ALA A 35 -23.56 15.30 7.15
CA ALA A 35 -24.07 14.15 7.90
C ALA A 35 -23.07 12.99 7.88
N PHE A 36 -22.55 12.63 6.70
CA PHE A 36 -21.52 11.61 6.54
C PHE A 36 -20.25 11.93 7.32
N ALA A 37 -19.75 13.17 7.21
CA ALA A 37 -18.55 13.60 7.92
C ALA A 37 -18.72 13.58 9.44
N ARG A 38 -19.94 13.84 9.97
CA ARG A 38 -20.24 13.71 11.40
C ARG A 38 -20.25 12.24 11.84
N ALA A 39 -20.87 11.36 11.06
CA ALA A 39 -20.90 9.92 11.35
C ALA A 39 -19.48 9.32 11.35
N GLN A 40 -18.66 9.67 10.35
CA GLN A 40 -17.28 9.20 10.25
C GLN A 40 -16.41 9.72 11.42
N ARG A 41 -16.57 10.98 11.82
CA ARG A 41 -15.88 11.55 13.01
C ARG A 41 -16.30 10.89 14.33
N ALA A 42 -17.54 10.44 14.45
CA ALA A 42 -17.99 9.72 15.64
C ALA A 42 -17.38 8.30 15.71
N ALA A 43 -17.18 7.66 14.54
CA ALA A 43 -16.56 6.34 14.45
C ALA A 43 -15.04 6.37 14.63
N ASN A 44 -14.36 7.40 14.10
CA ASN A 44 -12.91 7.53 14.15
C ASN A 44 -12.48 8.50 15.26
N ARG A 45 -11.87 7.98 16.34
CA ARG A 45 -11.22 8.83 17.35
C ARG A 45 -10.11 9.65 16.70
N SER A 46 -10.06 10.95 17.01
CA SER A 46 -9.07 11.88 16.48
C SER A 46 -7.65 11.34 16.69
N SER A 47 -6.92 11.12 15.59
CA SER A 47 -5.56 10.57 15.64
C SER A 47 -4.59 11.57 16.29
N ALA A 48 -3.60 11.07 17.04
CA ALA A 48 -2.57 11.89 17.68
C ALA A 48 -1.84 12.81 16.68
N GLY A 49 -1.65 12.38 15.43
CA GLY A 49 -1.04 13.18 14.38
C GLY A 49 -1.85 14.43 13.99
N GLN A 50 -3.18 14.37 14.07
CA GLN A 50 -4.04 15.53 13.83
C GLN A 50 -3.90 16.54 14.97
N ILE A 51 -3.81 16.07 16.22
CA ILE A 51 -3.57 16.93 17.39
C ILE A 51 -2.18 17.59 17.28
N ILE A 52 -1.14 16.81 16.94
CA ILE A 52 0.23 17.32 16.75
C ILE A 52 0.29 18.37 15.63
N ALA A 53 -0.41 18.16 14.51
CA ALA A 53 -0.46 19.14 13.42
C ALA A 53 -1.14 20.45 13.85
N TRP A 54 -2.23 20.38 14.62
CA TRP A 54 -2.88 21.57 15.19
C TRP A 54 -1.99 22.30 16.19
N VAL A 55 -1.29 21.57 17.06
CA VAL A 55 -0.33 22.13 18.03
C VAL A 55 0.85 22.79 17.32
N ALA A 56 1.44 22.13 16.32
CA ALA A 56 2.56 22.67 15.55
C ALA A 56 2.17 23.93 14.77
N MET A 57 0.98 23.96 14.17
CA MET A 57 0.45 25.15 13.51
C MET A 57 0.20 26.29 14.49
N GLY A 58 -0.36 25.99 15.68
CA GLY A 58 -0.54 26.98 16.75
C GLY A 58 0.79 27.55 17.24
N PHE A 59 1.81 26.71 17.40
CA PHE A 59 3.16 27.12 17.79
C PHE A 59 3.84 27.98 16.71
N ALA A 60 3.75 27.59 15.43
CA ALA A 60 4.28 28.38 14.33
C ALA A 60 3.63 29.77 14.26
N LEU A 61 2.30 29.84 14.43
CA LEU A 61 1.58 31.10 14.50
C LEU A 61 2.03 31.94 15.71
N LEU A 62 2.20 31.32 16.88
CA LEU A 62 2.69 31.97 18.09
C LEU A 62 4.11 32.55 17.93
N CYS A 63 5.00 31.91 17.17
CA CYS A 63 6.38 32.38 16.98
C CYS A 63 6.52 33.42 15.86
N VAL A 64 5.85 33.24 14.73
CA VAL A 64 6.03 34.08 13.53
C VAL A 64 5.33 35.44 13.69
N VAL A 65 4.18 35.46 14.34
CA VAL A 65 3.33 36.66 14.44
C VAL A 65 3.95 37.76 15.30
N PRO A 66 4.52 37.47 16.49
CA PRO A 66 5.18 38.51 17.29
C PRO A 66 6.37 39.11 16.58
N VAL A 67 7.15 38.32 15.83
CA VAL A 67 8.30 38.82 15.06
C VAL A 67 7.86 39.81 13.99
N ILE A 68 6.80 39.48 13.24
CA ILE A 68 6.23 40.38 12.23
C ILE A 68 5.65 41.64 12.91
N GLY A 69 4.94 41.48 14.04
CA GLY A 69 4.40 42.60 14.81
C GLY A 69 5.48 43.57 15.31
N ILE A 70 6.58 43.03 15.85
CA ILE A 70 7.73 43.82 16.31
C ILE A 70 8.40 44.57 15.14
N MET A 71 8.56 43.92 13.99
CA MET A 71 9.11 44.56 12.78
C MET A 71 8.22 45.70 12.27
N ILE A 72 6.91 45.50 12.26
CA ILE A 72 5.94 46.53 11.83
C ILE A 72 5.92 47.70 12.83
N LEU A 73 5.92 47.43 14.14
CA LEU A 73 5.98 48.46 15.18
C LEU A 73 7.30 49.25 15.14
N GLY A 74 8.42 48.58 14.88
CA GLY A 74 9.72 49.22 14.67
C GLY A 74 9.74 50.14 13.46
N LEU A 75 9.11 49.74 12.35
CA LEU A 75 8.92 50.59 11.18
C LEU A 75 7.99 51.78 11.47
N GLY A 76 6.93 51.58 12.27
CA GLY A 76 6.08 52.67 12.73
C GLY A 76 6.84 53.70 13.59
N TYR A 77 7.77 53.22 14.43
CA TYR A 77 8.60 54.08 15.29
C TYR A 77 9.52 54.99 14.47
N THR A 78 10.15 54.47 13.41
CA THR A 78 11.05 55.25 12.55
C THR A 78 10.32 56.29 11.70
N ILE A 79 9.05 56.06 11.34
CA ILE A 79 8.28 56.94 10.45
C ILE A 79 7.64 58.12 11.19
N GLY A 80 7.21 57.96 12.46
CA GLY A 80 6.44 59.02 13.13
C GLY A 80 6.28 58.92 14.64
N ARG A 81 7.12 58.13 15.33
CA ARG A 81 7.01 57.87 16.78
C ARG A 81 5.57 57.45 17.17
N GLY A 82 4.89 58.20 18.04
CA GLY A 82 3.61 57.77 18.66
C GLY A 82 2.48 57.49 17.67
N THR A 83 2.25 58.37 16.69
CA THR A 83 1.21 58.16 15.66
C THR A 83 1.62 57.06 14.68
N GLY A 84 2.91 57.00 14.30
CA GLY A 84 3.45 55.94 13.45
C GLY A 84 3.32 54.55 14.07
N VAL A 85 3.61 54.42 15.37
CA VAL A 85 3.44 53.18 16.15
C VAL A 85 1.97 52.78 16.28
N ALA A 86 1.06 53.74 16.50
CA ALA A 86 -0.37 53.46 16.59
C ALA A 86 -0.94 52.93 15.25
N VAL A 87 -0.58 53.57 14.14
CA VAL A 87 -0.98 53.14 12.79
C VAL A 87 -0.35 51.78 12.45
N ALA A 88 0.94 51.60 12.73
CA ALA A 88 1.63 50.33 12.52
C ALA A 88 1.02 49.19 13.35
N GLY A 89 0.66 49.46 14.61
CA GLY A 89 -0.01 48.49 15.48
C GLY A 89 -1.39 48.08 14.95
N LEU A 90 -2.18 49.04 14.46
CA LEU A 90 -3.48 48.75 13.83
C LEU A 90 -3.31 47.91 12.55
N VAL A 91 -2.34 48.26 11.71
CA VAL A 91 -2.03 47.51 10.49
C VAL A 91 -1.57 46.09 10.83
N ALA A 92 -0.68 45.93 11.83
CA ALA A 92 -0.23 44.62 12.29
C ALA A 92 -1.40 43.76 12.81
N LEU A 93 -2.33 44.35 13.57
CA LEU A 93 -3.52 43.67 14.06
C LEU A 93 -4.43 43.20 12.91
N LEU A 94 -4.68 44.06 11.93
CA LEU A 94 -5.51 43.72 10.77
C LEU A 94 -4.87 42.64 9.91
N LEU A 95 -3.56 42.72 9.67
CA LEU A 95 -2.81 41.68 8.96
C LEU A 95 -2.85 40.35 9.70
N PHE A 96 -2.74 40.38 11.03
CA PHE A 96 -2.82 39.17 11.85
C PHE A 96 -4.22 38.55 11.84
N ALA A 97 -5.27 39.35 12.01
CA ALA A 97 -6.65 38.89 11.90
C ALA A 97 -6.93 38.31 10.51
N GLY A 98 -6.47 38.97 9.45
CA GLY A 98 -6.54 38.49 8.07
C GLY A 98 -5.82 37.15 7.86
N LEU A 99 -4.61 37.00 8.42
CA LEU A 99 -3.85 35.75 8.36
C LEU A 99 -4.59 34.59 9.06
N ILE A 100 -5.13 34.82 10.26
CA ILE A 100 -5.92 33.81 10.98
C ILE A 100 -7.13 33.39 10.16
N VAL A 101 -7.91 34.37 9.68
CA VAL A 101 -9.11 34.09 8.87
C VAL A 101 -8.72 33.32 7.61
N GLY A 102 -7.64 33.72 6.92
CA GLY A 102 -7.11 33.05 5.74
C GLY A 102 -6.71 31.59 6.01
N ILE A 103 -5.96 31.33 7.08
CA ILE A 103 -5.57 29.97 7.49
C ILE A 103 -6.80 29.14 7.83
N VAL A 104 -7.73 29.67 8.62
CA VAL A 104 -8.98 28.97 9.00
C VAL A 104 -9.80 28.63 7.76
N MET A 105 -9.93 29.56 6.80
CA MET A 105 -10.63 29.31 5.53
C MET A 105 -9.92 28.24 4.69
N LEU A 106 -8.59 28.26 4.62
CA LEU A 106 -7.81 27.26 3.87
C LEU A 106 -7.95 25.87 4.49
N VAL A 107 -7.85 25.76 5.82
CA VAL A 107 -8.06 24.49 6.54
C VAL A 107 -9.50 23.99 6.38
N ARG A 108 -10.50 24.86 6.54
CA ARG A 108 -11.91 24.50 6.32
C ARG A 108 -12.16 24.05 4.89
N ARG A 109 -11.59 24.73 3.91
CA ARG A 109 -11.66 24.34 2.50
C ARG A 109 -11.05 22.96 2.28
N GLY A 110 -9.87 22.69 2.84
CA GLY A 110 -9.20 21.39 2.75
C GLY A 110 -9.97 20.24 3.42
N ILE A 111 -10.59 20.51 4.58
CA ILE A 111 -11.46 19.53 5.24
C ILE A 111 -12.72 19.26 4.40
N ARG A 112 -13.35 20.32 3.85
CA ARG A 112 -14.55 20.19 3.03
C ARG A 112 -14.28 19.41 1.74
N THR A 113 -13.16 19.68 1.06
CA THR A 113 -12.79 18.93 -0.15
C THR A 113 -12.53 17.46 0.17
N ARG A 114 -11.79 17.16 1.25
CA ARG A 114 -11.56 15.76 1.69
C ARG A 114 -12.86 15.04 2.02
N ASN A 115 -13.76 15.66 2.79
CA ASN A 115 -15.04 15.05 3.14
C ASN A 115 -15.90 14.79 1.90
N LEU A 116 -15.89 15.72 0.93
CA LEU A 116 -16.59 15.54 -0.34
C LEU A 116 -16.02 14.37 -1.14
N THR A 117 -14.70 14.26 -1.26
CA THR A 117 -14.03 13.14 -1.95
C THR A 117 -14.41 11.81 -1.32
N ARG A 118 -14.30 11.70 0.00
CA ARG A 118 -14.62 10.48 0.75
C ARG A 118 -16.09 10.09 0.61
N PHE A 119 -16.98 11.08 0.65
CA PHE A 119 -18.41 10.86 0.44
C PHE A 119 -18.70 10.30 -0.96
N ARG A 120 -18.11 10.91 -2.01
CA ARG A 120 -18.27 10.44 -3.39
C ARG A 120 -17.73 9.01 -3.57
N LEU A 121 -16.55 8.72 -3.00
CA LEU A 121 -15.97 7.37 -3.02
C LEU A 121 -16.83 6.35 -2.26
N ALA A 122 -17.38 6.72 -1.10
CA ALA A 122 -18.27 5.85 -0.35
C ALA A 122 -19.56 5.53 -1.13
N ARG A 123 -20.17 6.53 -1.77
CA ARG A 123 -21.35 6.35 -2.61
C ARG A 123 -21.02 5.52 -3.86
N PHE A 124 -19.87 5.77 -4.48
CA PHE A 124 -19.37 5.00 -5.62
C PHE A 124 -19.14 3.53 -5.26
N ALA A 125 -18.54 3.26 -4.10
CA ALA A 125 -18.36 1.91 -3.60
C ALA A 125 -19.73 1.20 -3.45
N GLY A 126 -20.68 1.83 -2.77
CA GLY A 126 -22.03 1.28 -2.59
C GLY A 126 -22.76 1.03 -3.91
N ALA A 127 -22.64 1.93 -4.89
CA ALA A 127 -23.26 1.78 -6.22
C ALA A 127 -22.66 0.62 -7.04
N ASN A 128 -21.45 0.17 -6.70
CA ASN A 128 -20.72 -0.89 -7.40
C ASN A 128 -20.51 -2.14 -6.53
N ALA A 129 -21.36 -2.35 -5.51
CA ALA A 129 -21.29 -3.50 -4.59
C ALA A 129 -19.93 -3.66 -3.87
N MET A 130 -19.24 -2.56 -3.63
CA MET A 130 -18.00 -2.49 -2.87
C MET A 130 -18.22 -1.79 -1.52
N SER A 131 -17.34 -2.06 -0.57
CA SER A 131 -17.28 -1.39 0.73
C SER A 131 -16.17 -0.34 0.75
N TYR A 132 -16.43 0.83 1.32
CA TYR A 132 -15.45 1.91 1.47
C TYR A 132 -14.90 1.99 2.89
N PHE A 133 -13.58 2.13 3.00
CA PHE A 133 -12.84 2.34 4.24
C PHE A 133 -11.97 3.59 4.10
N GLU A 134 -12.15 4.55 5.01
CA GLU A 134 -11.39 5.81 4.97
C GLU A 134 -9.89 5.56 5.16
N ARG A 135 -9.56 4.69 6.11
CA ARG A 135 -8.19 4.45 6.56
C ARG A 135 -8.07 3.08 7.19
N ILE A 136 -6.96 2.41 6.89
CA ILE A 136 -6.51 1.16 7.51
C ILE A 136 -5.07 1.37 7.92
N ASP A 137 -4.81 1.39 9.23
CA ASP A 137 -3.46 1.45 9.76
C ASP A 137 -2.80 0.07 9.71
N ASP A 138 -1.52 0.03 9.38
CA ASP A 138 -0.73 -1.21 9.23
C ASP A 138 -1.48 -2.32 8.47
N PRO A 139 -1.85 -2.08 7.19
CA PRO A 139 -2.61 -3.04 6.39
C PRO A 139 -1.87 -4.40 6.32
N PRO A 140 -2.51 -5.52 6.69
CA PRO A 140 -1.85 -6.82 6.81
C PRO A 140 -1.76 -7.54 5.45
N LEU A 141 -1.26 -6.85 4.42
CA LEU A 141 -1.10 -7.38 3.07
C LEU A 141 0.35 -7.90 2.87
N PRO A 142 0.55 -9.08 2.24
CA PRO A 142 1.88 -9.68 2.10
C PRO A 142 2.79 -9.05 1.04
N GLY A 143 2.30 -8.03 0.31
CA GLY A 143 3.04 -7.38 -0.77
C GLY A 143 4.27 -6.57 -0.28
N MET A 144 5.23 -6.38 -1.17
CA MET A 144 6.57 -5.87 -0.84
C MET A 144 6.60 -4.45 -0.26
N ILE A 145 5.61 -3.61 -0.60
CA ILE A 145 5.51 -2.23 -0.09
C ILE A 145 4.91 -2.17 1.31
N PHE A 146 4.10 -3.17 1.70
CA PHE A 146 3.34 -3.20 2.95
C PHE A 146 4.18 -3.57 4.18
N SER A 147 5.38 -4.12 3.97
CA SER A 147 6.33 -4.43 5.05
C SER A 147 7.41 -3.36 5.26
N SER A 148 7.42 -2.30 4.45
CA SER A 148 8.51 -1.32 4.42
C SER A 148 8.22 -0.08 5.29
N GLY A 149 9.25 0.44 5.96
CA GLY A 149 9.18 1.67 6.74
C GLY A 149 8.25 1.63 7.95
N SER A 150 7.85 2.81 8.43
CA SER A 150 6.93 3.02 9.56
C SER A 150 5.77 3.93 9.16
N SER A 151 4.80 4.15 10.07
CA SER A 151 3.60 4.96 9.82
C SER A 151 2.83 4.51 8.57
N ARG A 152 2.71 3.19 8.41
CA ARG A 152 2.07 2.57 7.26
C ARG A 152 0.56 2.70 7.36
N MET A 153 -0.06 3.17 6.29
CA MET A 153 -1.51 3.23 6.22
C MET A 153 -1.99 3.18 4.78
N SER A 154 -3.11 2.50 4.59
CA SER A 154 -3.92 2.62 3.39
C SER A 154 -5.06 3.61 3.65
N THR A 155 -5.36 4.45 2.66
CA THR A 155 -6.44 5.44 2.71
C THR A 155 -7.32 5.31 1.48
N ASP A 156 -8.59 5.69 1.63
CA ASP A 156 -9.59 5.68 0.57
C ASP A 156 -9.68 4.28 -0.08
N VAL A 157 -9.82 3.25 0.74
CA VAL A 157 -9.80 1.86 0.33
C VAL A 157 -11.20 1.40 -0.09
N LEU A 158 -11.32 0.82 -1.27
CA LEU A 158 -12.56 0.21 -1.78
C LEU A 158 -12.35 -1.31 -1.91
N ARG A 159 -13.24 -2.09 -1.29
CA ARG A 159 -13.19 -3.57 -1.30
C ARG A 159 -14.40 -4.17 -1.97
N GLY A 160 -14.18 -4.95 -3.03
CA GLY A 160 -15.15 -5.92 -3.54
C GLY A 160 -14.85 -7.29 -2.96
N VAL A 161 -15.89 -8.05 -2.60
CA VAL A 161 -15.75 -9.43 -2.08
C VAL A 161 -16.25 -10.50 -3.05
N GLU A 162 -17.12 -10.13 -3.97
CA GLU A 162 -17.73 -11.03 -4.96
C GLU A 162 -17.42 -10.55 -6.39
N PRO A 163 -17.18 -11.47 -7.34
CA PRO A 163 -17.04 -12.92 -7.14
C PRO A 163 -15.74 -13.32 -6.43
N ARG A 164 -14.84 -12.37 -6.21
CA ARG A 164 -13.53 -12.55 -5.57
C ARG A 164 -13.16 -11.29 -4.81
N PHE A 165 -12.35 -11.45 -3.77
CA PHE A 165 -11.79 -10.32 -3.04
C PHE A 165 -10.84 -9.49 -3.92
N VAL A 166 -11.19 -8.22 -4.08
CA VAL A 166 -10.35 -7.17 -4.69
C VAL A 166 -10.39 -5.93 -3.82
N GLU A 167 -9.22 -5.33 -3.62
CA GLU A 167 -9.06 -4.11 -2.86
C GLU A 167 -8.31 -3.06 -3.68
N PHE A 168 -8.87 -1.87 -3.81
CA PHE A 168 -8.25 -0.70 -4.43
C PHE A 168 -7.95 0.31 -3.33
N GLY A 169 -6.76 0.89 -3.29
CA GLY A 169 -6.44 1.85 -2.24
C GLY A 169 -5.22 2.72 -2.55
N ASN A 170 -5.08 3.79 -1.78
CA ASN A 170 -3.87 4.60 -1.77
C ASN A 170 -3.08 4.26 -0.51
N TYR A 171 -1.78 3.99 -0.64
CA TYR A 171 -0.92 3.54 0.45
C TYR A 171 0.22 4.52 0.67
N GLN A 172 0.61 4.68 1.94
CA GLN A 172 1.80 5.43 2.30
C GLN A 172 2.61 4.73 3.39
N TYR A 173 3.91 4.97 3.37
CA TYR A 173 4.83 4.60 4.45
C TYR A 173 5.97 5.61 4.53
N THR A 174 6.63 5.69 5.67
CA THR A 174 7.73 6.62 5.91
C THR A 174 9.02 5.86 6.17
N THR A 175 10.07 6.23 5.46
CA THR A 175 11.45 5.76 5.72
C THR A 175 12.23 6.89 6.37
N SER A 176 12.94 6.59 7.45
CA SER A 176 13.82 7.55 8.13
C SER A 176 15.20 6.94 8.34
N ASN A 177 16.24 7.74 8.12
CA ASN A 177 17.63 7.39 8.44
C ASN A 177 18.12 8.11 9.72
N GLY A 178 17.19 8.63 10.54
CA GLY A 178 17.47 9.40 11.74
C GLY A 178 17.75 10.88 11.52
N LYS A 179 18.20 11.29 10.32
CA LYS A 179 18.46 12.71 9.97
C LYS A 179 17.39 13.28 9.04
N GLN A 180 16.90 12.46 8.13
CA GLN A 180 15.86 12.82 7.18
C GLN A 180 14.78 11.74 7.17
N SER A 181 13.55 12.21 7.00
CA SER A 181 12.35 11.39 6.90
C SER A 181 11.70 11.64 5.54
N GLN A 182 11.40 10.57 4.82
CA GLN A 182 10.73 10.64 3.51
C GLN A 182 9.48 9.77 3.55
N THR A 183 8.34 10.36 3.18
CA THR A 183 7.08 9.63 3.00
C THR A 183 6.94 9.20 1.54
N HIS A 184 6.80 7.91 1.34
CA HIS A 184 6.53 7.27 0.05
C HIS A 184 5.02 7.07 -0.10
N ARG A 185 4.51 7.28 -1.31
CA ARG A 185 3.09 7.13 -1.66
C ARG A 185 2.94 6.23 -2.87
N TRP A 186 1.88 5.43 -2.84
CA TRP A 186 1.55 4.44 -3.84
C TRP A 186 0.03 4.38 -4.03
N GLY A 187 -0.41 4.10 -5.24
CA GLY A 187 -1.71 3.48 -5.47
C GLY A 187 -1.51 1.98 -5.61
N TYR A 188 -2.45 1.19 -5.10
CA TYR A 188 -2.40 -0.27 -5.23
C TYR A 188 -3.75 -0.89 -5.54
N VAL A 189 -3.69 -2.03 -6.21
CA VAL A 189 -4.78 -3.00 -6.29
C VAL A 189 -4.27 -4.30 -5.70
N ALA A 190 -5.03 -4.92 -4.80
CA ALA A 190 -4.74 -6.23 -4.22
C ALA A 190 -5.88 -7.18 -4.58
N VAL A 191 -5.56 -8.27 -5.26
CA VAL A 191 -6.52 -9.29 -5.66
C VAL A 191 -6.16 -10.62 -5.00
N LYS A 192 -7.12 -11.25 -4.35
CA LYS A 192 -6.95 -12.57 -3.72
C LYS A 192 -7.08 -13.64 -4.79
N LEU A 193 -6.03 -14.42 -5.03
CA LEU A 193 -6.06 -15.52 -6.00
C LEU A 193 -6.68 -16.78 -5.39
N ASP A 194 -7.30 -17.62 -6.22
CA ASP A 194 -7.92 -18.87 -5.77
C ASP A 194 -6.87 -19.94 -5.44
N VAL A 195 -5.68 -19.81 -6.01
CA VAL A 195 -4.55 -20.71 -5.81
C VAL A 195 -3.28 -19.92 -5.50
N PRO A 196 -2.39 -20.45 -4.65
CA PRO A 196 -1.08 -19.86 -4.45
C PRO A 196 -0.22 -19.99 -5.72
N LEU A 197 0.50 -18.92 -6.03
CA LEU A 197 1.41 -18.80 -7.17
C LEU A 197 2.84 -18.53 -6.66
N PRO A 198 3.86 -18.88 -7.47
CA PRO A 198 5.25 -18.54 -7.13
C PRO A 198 5.41 -17.03 -6.95
N ASN A 199 6.34 -16.63 -6.06
CA ASN A 199 6.63 -15.22 -5.87
C ASN A 199 7.27 -14.65 -7.14
N ILE A 200 6.63 -13.68 -7.77
CA ILE A 200 7.09 -13.10 -9.04
C ILE A 200 6.87 -11.59 -8.98
N VAL A 201 7.83 -10.82 -9.48
CA VAL A 201 7.70 -9.37 -9.60
C VAL A 201 7.95 -8.96 -11.06
N LEU A 202 7.04 -8.18 -11.63
CA LEU A 202 7.21 -7.47 -12.89
C LEU A 202 7.38 -5.98 -12.60
N ASP A 203 8.55 -5.45 -12.94
CA ASP A 203 8.85 -4.01 -12.86
C ASP A 203 8.56 -3.38 -14.22
N ALA A 204 7.59 -2.48 -14.28
CA ALA A 204 7.21 -1.81 -15.53
C ALA A 204 8.28 -0.79 -15.94
N LEU A 205 8.74 -0.84 -17.19
CA LEU A 205 9.79 0.04 -17.72
C LEU A 205 9.24 1.34 -18.31
N GLY A 206 8.01 1.31 -18.83
CA GLY A 206 7.35 2.48 -19.43
C GLY A 206 6.94 3.56 -18.42
N ASN A 207 6.80 3.15 -17.16
CA ASN A 207 6.55 4.01 -16.02
C ASN A 207 7.57 3.54 -14.99
N ASN A 208 8.67 4.26 -14.77
CA ASN A 208 9.80 3.81 -13.92
C ASN A 208 9.39 3.82 -12.42
N THR A 209 8.29 3.16 -12.08
CA THR A 209 7.53 3.26 -10.84
C THR A 209 8.21 2.49 -9.74
N LEU A 210 8.63 1.26 -9.99
CA LEU A 210 9.46 0.48 -9.10
C LEU A 210 10.95 0.53 -9.47
N GLY A 211 11.34 0.97 -10.66
CA GLY A 211 12.72 0.89 -11.17
C GLY A 211 13.85 1.41 -10.27
N SER A 212 13.62 2.38 -9.37
CA SER A 212 14.64 2.78 -8.38
C SER A 212 14.61 1.93 -7.09
N THR A 213 13.46 1.34 -6.77
CA THR A 213 13.23 0.55 -5.54
C THR A 213 13.41 -0.95 -5.76
N VAL A 214 13.19 -1.48 -6.97
CA VAL A 214 13.25 -2.91 -7.33
C VAL A 214 14.58 -3.28 -7.96
N ALA A 215 15.06 -2.53 -8.96
CA ALA A 215 16.35 -2.81 -9.61
C ALA A 215 17.55 -2.74 -8.64
N GLY A 216 17.43 -1.95 -7.55
CA GLY A 216 18.41 -1.90 -6.47
C GLY A 216 18.17 -2.92 -5.34
N ALA A 217 16.93 -3.37 -5.14
CA ALA A 217 16.57 -4.22 -4.01
C ALA A 217 16.81 -5.70 -4.25
N PHE A 218 16.68 -6.23 -5.47
CA PHE A 218 16.84 -7.65 -5.73
C PHE A 218 18.22 -8.00 -6.30
N ARG A 219 18.64 -9.25 -6.11
CA ARG A 219 19.89 -9.74 -6.69
C ARG A 219 19.70 -9.96 -8.20
N GLY A 220 20.73 -9.66 -9.00
CA GLY A 220 20.65 -9.73 -10.46
C GLY A 220 20.53 -11.15 -11.01
N ASP A 221 20.89 -12.15 -10.20
CA ASP A 221 20.73 -13.59 -10.48
C ASP A 221 19.25 -14.05 -10.43
N GLN A 222 18.33 -13.19 -9.99
CA GLN A 222 16.89 -13.47 -9.91
C GLN A 222 16.10 -12.84 -11.07
N ARG A 223 16.78 -12.19 -12.02
CA ARG A 223 16.15 -11.62 -13.22
C ARG A 223 16.06 -12.68 -14.30
N LEU A 224 14.86 -12.87 -14.82
CA LEU A 224 14.61 -13.76 -15.95
C LEU A 224 14.15 -12.94 -17.15
N SER A 225 14.85 -13.09 -18.27
CA SER A 225 14.43 -12.51 -19.54
C SER A 225 13.51 -13.48 -20.27
N LEU A 226 12.40 -12.96 -20.79
CA LEU A 226 11.46 -13.75 -21.58
C LEU A 226 11.73 -13.56 -23.09
N GLU A 227 11.23 -14.48 -23.91
CA GLU A 227 11.33 -14.38 -25.37
C GLU A 227 10.51 -13.21 -25.93
N GLY A 228 10.82 -12.79 -27.16
CA GLY A 228 10.10 -11.72 -27.84
C GLY A 228 10.49 -10.31 -27.35
N ASP A 229 9.52 -9.42 -27.26
CA ASP A 229 9.71 -8.00 -26.95
C ASP A 229 9.28 -7.60 -25.53
N PHE A 230 8.95 -8.57 -24.68
CA PHE A 230 8.44 -8.34 -23.31
C PHE A 230 9.43 -7.57 -22.43
N ASP A 231 10.73 -7.84 -22.58
CA ASP A 231 11.81 -7.16 -21.88
C ASP A 231 11.90 -5.65 -22.20
N ARG A 232 11.21 -5.17 -23.23
CA ARG A 232 11.07 -3.71 -23.51
C ARG A 232 10.05 -3.04 -22.62
N TYR A 233 9.10 -3.80 -22.07
CA TYR A 233 8.00 -3.29 -21.25
C TYR A 233 8.17 -3.64 -19.79
N PHE A 234 8.74 -4.80 -19.46
CA PHE A 234 8.88 -5.28 -18.09
C PHE A 234 10.26 -5.89 -17.81
N SER A 235 10.70 -5.79 -16.56
CA SER A 235 11.74 -6.67 -16.02
C SER A 235 11.10 -7.70 -15.08
N LEU A 236 11.22 -8.98 -15.41
CA LEU A 236 10.69 -10.07 -14.58
C LEU A 236 11.74 -10.55 -13.58
N PHE A 237 11.30 -10.71 -12.33
CA PHE A 237 12.09 -11.29 -11.25
C PHE A 237 11.35 -12.48 -10.63
N CYS A 238 12.05 -13.59 -10.44
CA CYS A 238 11.55 -14.77 -9.74
C CYS A 238 12.64 -15.37 -8.82
N PRO A 239 12.26 -16.06 -7.74
CA PRO A 239 13.19 -16.83 -6.92
C PRO A 239 13.98 -17.84 -7.75
N ALA A 240 15.23 -18.08 -7.34
CA ALA A 240 16.06 -19.07 -8.00
C ALA A 240 15.41 -20.47 -7.89
N GLY A 241 15.37 -21.22 -8.99
CA GLY A 241 14.72 -22.53 -9.09
C GLY A 241 13.24 -22.48 -9.46
N TYR A 242 12.65 -21.29 -9.66
CA TYR A 242 11.28 -21.08 -10.13
C TYR A 242 11.20 -20.54 -11.56
N GLU A 243 12.32 -20.54 -12.29
CA GLU A 243 12.40 -19.98 -13.64
C GLU A 243 11.45 -20.73 -14.60
N VAL A 244 11.39 -22.06 -14.47
CA VAL A 244 10.51 -22.90 -15.29
C VAL A 244 9.03 -22.60 -15.00
N ASP A 245 8.67 -22.42 -13.73
CA ASP A 245 7.29 -22.07 -13.34
C ASP A 245 6.91 -20.68 -13.87
N ALA A 246 7.85 -19.73 -13.84
CA ALA A 246 7.65 -18.40 -14.42
C ALA A 246 7.44 -18.49 -15.95
N LEU A 247 8.21 -19.30 -16.68
CA LEU A 247 8.01 -19.51 -18.12
C LEU A 247 6.64 -20.13 -18.43
N TYR A 248 6.15 -21.06 -17.60
CA TYR A 248 4.82 -21.62 -17.77
C TYR A 248 3.70 -20.64 -17.44
N LEU A 249 3.92 -19.68 -16.53
CA LEU A 249 2.94 -18.66 -16.19
C LEU A 249 2.86 -17.57 -17.26
N PHE A 250 4.01 -17.14 -17.78
CA PHE A 250 4.11 -16.11 -18.81
C PHE A 250 4.14 -16.72 -20.20
N THR A 251 3.05 -17.39 -20.56
CA THR A 251 2.81 -17.76 -21.96
C THR A 251 2.65 -16.50 -22.83
N PRO A 252 2.88 -16.58 -24.15
CA PRO A 252 2.81 -15.41 -25.03
C PRO A 252 1.50 -14.62 -24.95
N ASP A 253 0.37 -15.30 -24.72
CA ASP A 253 -0.95 -14.65 -24.57
C ASP A 253 -1.09 -13.91 -23.23
N VAL A 254 -0.48 -14.42 -22.14
CA VAL A 254 -0.42 -13.73 -20.85
C VAL A 254 0.50 -12.51 -20.95
N MET A 255 1.67 -12.67 -21.57
CA MET A 255 2.62 -11.57 -21.82
C MET A 255 1.96 -10.42 -22.58
N ALA A 256 1.24 -10.72 -23.67
CA ALA A 256 0.49 -9.72 -24.44
C ALA A 256 -0.53 -8.97 -23.57
N ARG A 257 -1.26 -9.66 -22.68
CA ARG A 257 -2.21 -9.00 -21.77
C ARG A 257 -1.54 -8.06 -20.77
N PHE A 258 -0.39 -8.44 -20.24
CA PHE A 258 0.39 -7.55 -19.37
C PHE A 258 0.85 -6.30 -20.13
N ILE A 259 1.32 -6.45 -21.38
CA ILE A 259 1.72 -5.33 -22.23
C ILE A 259 0.52 -4.40 -22.50
N ASP A 260 -0.61 -4.96 -22.91
CA ASP A 260 -1.78 -4.17 -23.34
C ASP A 260 -2.47 -3.44 -22.18
N HIS A 261 -2.48 -4.03 -20.98
CA HIS A 261 -3.33 -3.57 -19.87
C HIS A 261 -2.56 -3.10 -18.64
N ALA A 262 -1.34 -3.60 -18.43
CA ALA A 262 -0.59 -3.40 -17.20
C ALA A 262 0.79 -2.77 -17.40
N ALA A 263 1.19 -2.38 -18.61
CA ALA A 263 2.52 -1.80 -18.90
C ALA A 263 2.86 -0.51 -18.13
N GLN A 264 1.89 0.08 -17.42
CA GLN A 264 2.09 1.25 -16.56
C GLN A 264 2.03 0.92 -15.05
N LEU A 265 1.86 -0.36 -14.71
CA LEU A 265 1.69 -0.88 -13.36
C LEU A 265 2.79 -1.89 -13.08
N ASP A 266 3.40 -1.76 -11.91
CA ASP A 266 4.23 -2.85 -11.42
C ASP A 266 3.35 -3.96 -10.87
N VAL A 267 3.79 -5.20 -11.03
CA VAL A 267 3.00 -6.37 -10.67
C VAL A 267 3.80 -7.20 -9.68
N GLU A 268 3.15 -7.65 -8.62
CA GLU A 268 3.73 -8.61 -7.70
C GLU A 268 2.73 -9.73 -7.45
N ILE A 269 3.21 -10.96 -7.62
CA ILE A 269 2.51 -12.16 -7.23
C ILE A 269 3.23 -12.68 -5.99
N VAL A 270 2.50 -12.89 -4.89
CA VAL A 270 3.06 -13.42 -3.66
C VAL A 270 2.02 -14.25 -2.93
N ASP A 271 2.38 -15.50 -2.62
CA ASP A 271 1.47 -16.47 -2.04
C ASP A 271 0.20 -16.59 -2.92
N ASP A 272 -0.97 -16.31 -2.38
CA ASP A 272 -2.27 -16.29 -3.04
C ASP A 272 -2.77 -14.86 -3.26
N TRP A 273 -1.87 -13.93 -3.60
CA TRP A 273 -2.19 -12.54 -3.90
C TRP A 273 -1.52 -12.07 -5.19
N LEU A 274 -2.28 -11.27 -5.95
CA LEU A 274 -1.79 -10.44 -7.05
C LEU A 274 -1.90 -8.97 -6.64
N PHE A 275 -0.79 -8.25 -6.72
CA PHE A 275 -0.73 -6.82 -6.49
C PHE A 275 -0.38 -6.08 -7.76
N LEU A 276 -1.04 -4.94 -7.96
CA LEU A 276 -0.69 -3.94 -8.97
C LEU A 276 -0.32 -2.65 -8.26
N TYR A 277 0.82 -2.05 -8.59
CA TYR A 277 1.31 -0.83 -7.95
C TYR A 277 1.48 0.32 -8.94
N ALA A 278 1.21 1.53 -8.47
CA ALA A 278 1.40 2.77 -9.22
C ALA A 278 2.00 3.87 -8.33
N ARG A 279 2.82 4.76 -8.88
CA ARG A 279 3.31 5.97 -8.18
C ARG A 279 2.29 7.12 -8.10
N ARG A 280 1.06 6.87 -8.54
CA ARG A 280 -0.06 7.80 -8.48
C ARG A 280 -1.18 7.20 -7.63
N GLU A 281 -2.03 8.06 -7.10
CA GLU A 281 -3.27 7.61 -6.46
C GLU A 281 -4.15 6.89 -7.49
N VAL A 282 -4.71 5.75 -7.07
CA VAL A 282 -5.61 4.92 -7.91
C VAL A 282 -7.05 5.03 -7.44
N SER A 283 -7.26 5.19 -6.14
CA SER A 283 -8.57 5.53 -5.58
C SER A 283 -8.76 7.04 -5.71
N THR A 284 -9.45 7.45 -6.78
CA THR A 284 -9.65 8.86 -7.15
C THR A 284 -11.09 9.13 -7.57
N LEU A 285 -11.42 10.40 -7.82
CA LEU A 285 -12.72 10.79 -8.38
C LEU A 285 -12.77 10.73 -9.90
N ASP A 286 -11.69 10.33 -10.57
CA ASP A 286 -11.63 10.26 -12.03
C ASP A 286 -12.21 8.93 -12.55
N PRO A 287 -13.33 8.93 -13.29
CA PRO A 287 -13.91 7.71 -13.84
C PRO A 287 -13.00 6.99 -14.83
N ALA A 288 -12.12 7.70 -15.56
CA ALA A 288 -11.24 7.08 -16.53
C ALA A 288 -10.20 6.17 -15.84
N THR A 289 -9.69 6.60 -14.68
CA THR A 289 -8.83 5.77 -13.84
C THR A 289 -9.53 4.49 -13.39
N TRP A 290 -10.79 4.54 -12.97
CA TRP A 290 -11.57 3.35 -12.60
C TRP A 290 -11.83 2.42 -13.78
N ALA A 291 -12.20 2.97 -14.94
CA ALA A 291 -12.40 2.18 -16.15
C ALA A 291 -11.14 1.41 -16.56
N TRP A 292 -9.99 2.10 -16.50
CA TRP A 292 -8.70 1.48 -16.77
C TRP A 292 -8.36 0.38 -15.75
N LEU A 293 -8.53 0.63 -14.45
CA LEU A 293 -8.23 -0.36 -13.40
C LEU A 293 -9.12 -1.60 -13.51
N PHE A 294 -10.43 -1.44 -13.67
CA PHE A 294 -11.34 -2.57 -13.84
C PHE A 294 -11.06 -3.34 -15.13
N GLY A 295 -10.73 -2.65 -16.22
CA GLY A 295 -10.28 -3.28 -17.46
C GLY A 295 -9.01 -4.10 -17.27
N ALA A 296 -7.99 -3.54 -16.60
CA ALA A 296 -6.74 -4.22 -16.34
C ALA A 296 -6.92 -5.45 -15.43
N VAL A 297 -7.64 -5.29 -14.32
CA VAL A 297 -7.95 -6.38 -13.39
C VAL A 297 -8.76 -7.47 -14.10
N GLY A 298 -9.83 -7.13 -14.82
CA GLY A 298 -10.64 -8.11 -15.55
C GLY A 298 -9.84 -8.89 -16.59
N ALA A 299 -8.97 -8.21 -17.35
CA ALA A 299 -8.14 -8.84 -18.37
C ALA A 299 -7.10 -9.81 -17.78
N LEU A 300 -6.42 -9.40 -16.69
CA LEU A 300 -5.42 -10.21 -16.01
C LEU A 300 -6.04 -11.44 -15.34
N LEU A 301 -7.13 -11.23 -14.61
CA LEU A 301 -7.77 -12.30 -13.84
C LEU A 301 -8.36 -13.39 -14.73
N THR A 302 -8.98 -13.03 -15.85
CA THR A 302 -9.53 -14.02 -16.80
C THR A 302 -8.47 -15.03 -17.23
N LYS A 303 -7.23 -14.58 -17.43
CA LYS A 303 -6.11 -15.43 -17.85
C LYS A 303 -5.46 -16.18 -16.71
N LEU A 304 -5.26 -15.54 -15.57
CA LEU A 304 -4.73 -16.19 -14.38
C LEU A 304 -5.66 -17.31 -13.89
N ASP A 305 -6.98 -17.14 -13.97
CA ASP A 305 -7.95 -18.18 -13.59
C ASP A 305 -7.98 -19.34 -14.60
N GLN A 306 -7.75 -19.07 -15.89
CA GLN A 306 -7.58 -20.13 -16.90
C GLN A 306 -6.32 -20.96 -16.61
N TRP A 307 -5.22 -20.27 -16.29
CA TRP A 307 -3.95 -20.92 -15.99
C TRP A 307 -4.00 -21.73 -14.69
N ALA A 308 -4.57 -21.16 -13.62
CA ALA A 308 -4.72 -21.81 -12.32
C ALA A 308 -5.42 -23.17 -12.45
N ARG A 309 -6.54 -23.20 -13.20
CA ARG A 309 -7.29 -24.42 -13.49
C ARG A 309 -6.47 -25.44 -14.29
N TRP A 310 -5.79 -24.99 -15.35
CA TRP A 310 -4.93 -25.88 -16.15
C TRP A 310 -3.79 -26.50 -15.33
N ARG A 311 -3.13 -25.71 -14.47
CA ARG A 311 -2.05 -26.20 -13.61
C ARG A 311 -2.58 -27.25 -12.63
N ASP A 312 -3.70 -26.98 -11.96
CA ASP A 312 -4.30 -27.89 -11.00
C ASP A 312 -4.70 -29.22 -11.66
N ASP A 313 -5.25 -29.19 -12.87
CA ASP A 313 -5.55 -30.41 -13.62
C ASP A 313 -4.28 -31.20 -13.95
N ARG A 314 -3.19 -30.53 -14.35
CA ARG A 314 -1.90 -31.20 -14.61
C ARG A 314 -1.29 -31.79 -13.34
N LEU A 315 -1.36 -31.09 -12.22
CA LEU A 315 -0.88 -31.57 -10.92
C LEU A 315 -1.72 -32.75 -10.41
N ARG A 316 -3.04 -32.72 -10.61
CA ARG A 316 -3.94 -33.87 -10.33
C ARG A 316 -3.60 -35.09 -11.19
N LEU A 317 -3.30 -34.89 -12.47
CA LEU A 317 -2.91 -35.96 -13.38
C LEU A 317 -1.50 -36.50 -13.10
N SER A 318 -0.63 -35.68 -12.51
CA SER A 318 0.75 -36.05 -12.15
C SER A 318 0.88 -36.58 -10.72
N ALA A 319 -0.16 -36.45 -9.90
CA ALA A 319 -0.18 -36.98 -8.55
C ALA A 319 -0.18 -38.53 -8.63
N PRO A 320 0.77 -39.21 -7.96
CA PRO A 320 0.74 -40.67 -7.90
C PRO A 320 -0.59 -41.09 -7.28
N VAL A 321 -1.34 -41.94 -7.98
CA VAL A 321 -2.52 -42.60 -7.42
C VAL A 321 -2.06 -43.31 -6.16
N ALA A 322 -2.39 -42.75 -4.99
CA ALA A 322 -2.21 -43.43 -3.73
C ALA A 322 -3.12 -44.67 -3.77
N GLN A 323 -2.56 -45.80 -4.21
CA GLN A 323 -3.13 -47.12 -4.00
C GLN A 323 -3.29 -47.27 -2.50
N HIS A 324 -4.49 -46.98 -2.00
CA HIS A 324 -4.86 -47.34 -0.64
C HIS A 324 -4.76 -48.86 -0.57
N PRO A 325 -3.88 -49.44 0.26
CA PRO A 325 -3.98 -50.84 0.58
C PRO A 325 -5.32 -51.01 1.30
N ILE A 326 -6.23 -51.78 0.71
CA ILE A 326 -7.42 -52.26 1.41
C ILE A 326 -6.90 -53.18 2.52
N LEU A 327 -6.74 -52.63 3.73
CA LEU A 327 -6.45 -53.43 4.92
C LEU A 327 -7.76 -54.06 5.40
N PRO A 328 -7.77 -55.37 5.73
CA PRO A 328 -8.97 -56.04 6.20
C PRO A 328 -9.40 -55.47 7.56
N ALA A 329 -10.70 -55.19 7.67
CA ALA A 329 -11.33 -54.76 8.92
C ALA A 329 -11.20 -55.85 9.99
N TYR A 330 -10.46 -55.57 11.05
CA TYR A 330 -10.56 -56.27 12.33
C TYR A 330 -10.96 -55.25 13.40
N GLY A 331 -12.07 -55.53 14.07
CA GLY A 331 -12.68 -54.65 15.05
C GLY A 331 -11.96 -54.61 16.39
N ALA A 332 -12.19 -53.54 17.13
CA ALA A 332 -12.49 -53.56 18.56
C ALA A 332 -12.90 -52.14 18.99
N ALA A 333 -14.15 -52.01 19.44
CA ALA A 333 -14.63 -50.83 20.13
C ALA A 333 -14.08 -50.83 21.57
N ALA A 334 -13.57 -49.67 22.02
CA ALA A 334 -13.42 -49.36 23.44
C ALA A 334 -13.73 -47.86 23.66
N PRO A 335 -14.41 -47.49 24.76
CA PRO A 335 -15.11 -46.21 24.88
C PRO A 335 -14.21 -45.10 25.45
N GLY A 336 -14.24 -43.92 24.83
CA GLY A 336 -13.65 -42.69 25.38
C GLY A 336 -14.65 -41.94 26.28
N PRO A 337 -14.19 -41.21 27.31
CA PRO A 337 -15.07 -40.43 28.16
C PRO A 337 -15.68 -39.25 27.39
N ALA A 338 -16.98 -39.05 27.56
CA ALA A 338 -17.72 -37.91 27.06
C ALA A 338 -17.33 -36.62 27.82
N GLY A 339 -17.22 -35.50 27.10
CA GLY A 339 -17.46 -34.18 27.68
C GLY A 339 -16.46 -33.08 27.37
N SER A 340 -16.42 -32.60 26.13
CA SER A 340 -16.17 -31.18 25.84
C SER A 340 -16.73 -30.83 24.47
N ALA A 341 -17.95 -30.30 24.47
CA ALA A 341 -18.62 -29.78 23.29
C ALA A 341 -17.78 -28.64 22.69
N ALA A 342 -17.27 -28.84 21.48
CA ALA A 342 -16.63 -27.79 20.71
C ALA A 342 -17.69 -26.80 20.19
N LEU A 343 -17.53 -25.53 20.55
CA LEU A 343 -18.36 -24.42 20.06
C LEU A 343 -18.14 -24.20 18.55
N PRO A 344 -19.15 -23.77 17.76
CA PRO A 344 -19.09 -23.73 16.30
C PRO A 344 -18.22 -22.60 15.70
N PHE A 345 -17.34 -21.97 16.49
CA PHE A 345 -16.49 -20.86 16.04
C PHE A 345 -15.05 -20.90 16.62
N ALA A 346 -14.61 -22.03 17.15
CA ALA A 346 -13.19 -22.20 17.48
C ALA A 346 -12.40 -22.48 16.20
N ALA A 347 -11.55 -21.54 15.78
CA ALA A 347 -10.61 -21.76 14.69
C ALA A 347 -9.69 -22.93 15.05
N PRO A 348 -9.59 -24.00 14.22
CA PRO A 348 -8.66 -25.09 14.51
C PRO A 348 -7.24 -24.55 14.44
N GLN A 349 -6.58 -24.46 15.59
CA GLN A 349 -5.14 -24.29 15.63
C GLN A 349 -4.50 -25.58 15.08
N GLY A 350 -3.76 -25.45 13.98
CA GLY A 350 -2.91 -26.53 13.46
C GLY A 350 -3.40 -27.25 12.20
N LEU A 351 -4.22 -26.63 11.34
CA LEU A 351 -4.42 -27.15 9.99
C LEU A 351 -3.26 -26.74 9.08
N LEU A 352 -2.15 -27.46 9.24
CA LEU A 352 -1.20 -27.72 8.17
C LEU A 352 -1.90 -28.58 7.12
N THR A 353 -2.80 -27.98 6.33
CA THR A 353 -3.05 -28.52 5.00
C THR A 353 -1.71 -28.41 4.28
N PRO A 354 -1.10 -29.52 3.80
CA PRO A 354 0.08 -29.40 2.97
C PRO A 354 -0.27 -28.48 1.80
N PRO A 355 0.61 -27.54 1.43
CA PRO A 355 0.36 -26.71 0.26
C PRO A 355 0.09 -27.61 -0.95
N PRO A 356 -0.74 -27.16 -1.91
CA PRO A 356 -1.01 -27.92 -3.12
C PRO A 356 0.30 -28.42 -3.73
N PRO A 357 0.35 -29.66 -4.25
CA PRO A 357 1.54 -30.20 -4.91
C PRO A 357 2.10 -29.18 -5.91
N GLY A 358 3.38 -28.83 -5.86
CA GLY A 358 3.99 -27.88 -6.80
C GLY A 358 4.09 -26.43 -6.31
N VAL A 359 3.58 -26.08 -5.12
CA VAL A 359 4.00 -24.86 -4.41
C VAL A 359 4.80 -25.28 -3.19
N ALA A 360 6.09 -24.94 -3.14
CA ALA A 360 6.91 -25.38 -2.00
C ALA A 360 6.34 -24.81 -0.67
N PRO A 361 6.48 -25.54 0.46
CA PRO A 361 6.17 -25.02 1.80
C PRO A 361 6.83 -23.66 1.97
N PRO A 362 6.08 -22.62 2.43
CA PRO A 362 6.34 -21.19 2.21
C PRO A 362 7.59 -20.94 1.34
N GLY A 363 7.44 -21.30 0.06
CA GLY A 363 8.53 -21.44 -0.89
C GLY A 363 9.30 -20.15 -1.09
N GLN A 364 10.61 -20.27 -1.31
CA GLN A 364 11.61 -19.21 -1.33
C GLN A 364 11.09 -17.84 -1.82
N ARG A 365 11.18 -16.81 -0.98
CA ARG A 365 10.88 -15.42 -1.36
C ARG A 365 12.06 -14.79 -2.12
N LEU A 366 11.79 -13.78 -2.95
CA LEU A 366 12.83 -12.94 -3.54
C LEU A 366 13.75 -12.40 -2.44
N LYS A 367 15.06 -12.58 -2.61
CA LYS A 367 16.05 -12.18 -1.61
C LYS A 367 16.49 -10.77 -1.91
N ARG A 368 16.22 -9.84 -0.99
CA ARG A 368 16.75 -8.49 -1.10
C ARG A 368 18.28 -8.50 -0.94
N ARG A 369 19.00 -7.64 -1.67
CA ARG A 369 20.43 -7.37 -1.42
C ARG A 369 20.58 -6.93 0.03
N SER A 370 21.46 -7.61 0.78
CA SER A 370 21.68 -7.27 2.18
C SER A 370 22.40 -5.91 2.30
N PRO A 371 21.77 -4.89 2.89
CA PRO A 371 22.43 -3.60 3.09
C PRO A 371 23.60 -3.69 4.09
N TRP A 372 23.65 -4.76 4.90
CA TRP A 372 24.72 -5.00 5.88
C TRP A 372 26.08 -5.23 5.25
N LEU A 373 26.15 -5.67 4.00
CA LEU A 373 27.42 -5.85 3.30
C LEU A 373 28.04 -4.49 2.94
N ILE A 374 27.20 -3.50 2.58
CA ILE A 374 27.61 -2.11 2.34
C ILE A 374 27.97 -1.43 3.67
N VAL A 375 27.16 -1.61 4.72
CA VAL A 375 27.48 -1.10 6.07
C VAL A 375 28.79 -1.72 6.57
N GLY A 376 29.00 -3.02 6.37
CA GLY A 376 30.24 -3.71 6.73
C GLY A 376 31.46 -3.21 5.97
N ILE A 377 31.33 -2.92 4.66
CA ILE A 377 32.40 -2.29 3.88
C ILE A 377 32.68 -0.88 4.38
N ILE A 378 31.66 -0.07 4.66
CA ILE A 378 31.83 1.30 5.17
C ILE A 378 32.50 1.28 6.55
N VAL A 379 32.06 0.41 7.46
CA VAL A 379 32.67 0.23 8.78
C VAL A 379 34.11 -0.28 8.66
N GLY A 380 34.37 -1.23 7.76
CA GLY A 380 35.71 -1.75 7.48
C GLY A 380 36.65 -0.68 6.94
N VAL A 381 36.22 0.10 5.94
CA VAL A 381 36.99 1.21 5.38
C VAL A 381 37.23 2.30 6.43
N MET A 382 36.20 2.66 7.21
CA MET A 382 36.33 3.65 8.27
C MET A 382 37.31 3.19 9.36
N LEU A 383 37.30 1.91 9.72
CA LEU A 383 38.23 1.32 10.70
C LEU A 383 39.67 1.29 10.15
N VAL A 384 39.88 0.94 8.88
CA VAL A 384 41.20 0.99 8.24
C VAL A 384 41.74 2.42 8.17
N VAL A 385 40.91 3.39 7.76
CA VAL A 385 41.30 4.81 7.67
C VAL A 385 41.60 5.39 9.06
N THR A 386 40.85 5.01 10.08
CA THR A 386 41.10 5.50 11.46
C THR A 386 42.26 4.80 12.15
N MET A 387 42.56 3.54 11.83
CA MET A 387 43.66 2.77 12.47
C MET A 387 45.00 2.88 11.74
N ALA A 388 45.02 3.19 10.44
CA ALA A 388 46.25 3.34 9.66
C ALA A 388 47.25 4.38 10.23
N PRO A 389 46.82 5.56 10.74
CA PRO A 389 47.74 6.54 11.33
C PRO A 389 48.41 6.01 12.61
N PHE A 390 47.69 5.23 13.41
CA PHE A 390 48.22 4.66 14.65
C PHE A 390 49.19 3.52 14.36
N ALA A 391 48.90 2.67 13.37
CA ALA A 391 49.81 1.63 12.93
C ALA A 391 51.12 2.21 12.37
N ILE A 392 51.04 3.27 11.56
CA ILE A 392 52.21 3.98 11.03
C ILE A 392 53.00 4.64 12.18
N GLY A 393 52.32 5.28 13.13
CA GLY A 393 52.97 5.91 14.29
C GLY A 393 53.70 4.91 15.20
N ILE A 394 53.10 3.74 15.46
CA ILE A 394 53.73 2.65 16.22
C ILE A 394 54.93 2.08 15.47
N PHE A 395 54.81 1.88 14.16
CA PHE A 395 55.92 1.39 13.33
C PHE A 395 57.07 2.39 13.27
N SER A 396 56.80 3.68 13.13
CA SER A 396 57.83 4.73 13.20
C SER A 396 58.51 4.79 14.57
N PHE A 397 57.77 4.61 15.67
CA PHE A 397 58.33 4.61 17.02
C PHE A 397 59.20 3.38 17.31
N LEU A 398 58.85 2.21 16.76
CA LEU A 398 59.59 0.96 16.98
C LEU A 398 60.83 0.80 16.08
N PHE A 399 60.85 1.43 14.90
CA PHE A 399 61.90 1.21 13.89
C PHE A 399 62.71 2.45 13.51
N LEU A 400 62.27 3.66 13.86
CA LEU A 400 62.99 4.92 13.60
C LEU A 400 63.32 5.72 14.88
N GLY A 401 62.99 5.17 16.06
CA GLY A 401 63.26 5.77 17.37
C GLY A 401 64.55 5.28 18.02
#